data_AF-A0AAE4MG40-F1
#
_entry.id   AF-A0AAE4MG40-F1
#
_cell.length_a   1.000
_cell.length_b   1.000
_cell.length_c   1.000
_cell.angle_alpha   90.00
_cell.angle_beta   90.00
_cell.angle_gamma   90.00
#
_symmetry.space_group_name_H-M   'P 1'
#
loop_
_entity.id
_entity.type
_entity.pdbx_description
1 polymer ?
#
loop_
_entity_poly.entity_id
_entity_poly.type
_entity_poly.pdbx_seq_one_letter_code
_entity_poly.pdbx_strand_id
1 'polypeptide(L)' 'MCMSNSSDESIRAALAAEGIENEITCAKAQGICKKYDIDPSSLGVYCSSMHIKIRRCMFGCFK' A
#
# COMPACT_ATOMS: atom_id res chain seq x y z
N MET A 1 10.62 -12.00 20.40
CA MET A 1 9.24 -11.46 20.48
C MET A 1 8.89 -10.92 19.10
N CYS A 2 8.29 -11.73 18.23
CA CYS A 2 7.95 -11.30 16.87
C CYS A 2 6.60 -10.58 16.95
N MET A 3 6.62 -9.25 16.97
CA MET A 3 5.40 -8.46 16.97
C MET A 3 4.73 -8.60 15.60
N SER A 4 3.66 -9.37 15.55
CA SER A 4 2.72 -9.40 14.45
C SER A 4 1.94 -8.09 14.43
N ASN A 5 2.35 -7.15 13.58
CA ASN A 5 1.56 -5.97 13.27
C ASN A 5 0.32 -6.38 12.46
N SER A 6 -0.87 -6.35 13.06
CA SER A 6 -2.13 -6.63 12.36
C SER A 6 -2.42 -5.68 11.19
N SER A 7 -1.82 -4.48 11.18
CA SER A 7 -1.99 -3.48 10.11
C SER A 7 -1.28 -3.88 8.81
N ASP A 8 -0.11 -4.49 8.91
CA ASP A 8 0.68 -4.97 7.78
C ASP A 8 -0.03 -6.10 7.03
N GLU A 9 -0.66 -7.03 7.76
CA GLU A 9 -1.41 -8.14 7.14
C GLU A 9 -2.63 -7.63 6.37
N SER A 10 -3.33 -6.63 6.90
CA SER A 10 -4.49 -6.01 6.23
C SER A 10 -4.08 -5.34 4.92
N ILE A 11 -2.96 -4.62 4.93
CA ILE A 11 -2.37 -4.01 3.74
C ILE A 11 -1.93 -5.08 2.75
N ARG A 12 -1.23 -6.12 3.20
CA ARG A 12 -0.76 -7.21 2.35
C ARG A 12 -1.91 -7.94 1.69
N ALA A 13 -2.97 -8.26 2.43
CA ALA A 13 -4.15 -8.93 1.91
C ALA A 13 -4.85 -8.06 0.86
N ALA A 14 -4.98 -6.75 1.11
CA ALA A 14 -5.58 -5.83 0.16
C ALA A 14 -4.77 -5.66 -1.12
N LEU A 15 -3.44 -5.60 -1.01
CA LEU A 15 -2.52 -5.56 -2.16
C LEU A 15 -2.59 -6.88 -2.96
N ALA A 16 -2.55 -8.03 -2.29
CA ALA A 16 -2.67 -9.34 -2.92
C ALA A 16 -4.01 -9.52 -3.64
N ALA A 17 -5.11 -9.06 -3.03
CA ALA A 17 -6.44 -9.10 -3.64
C ALA A 17 -6.54 -8.28 -4.94
N GLU A 18 -5.73 -7.21 -5.07
CA GLU A 18 -5.66 -6.37 -6.27
C GLU A 18 -4.54 -6.79 -7.24
N GLY A 19 -3.86 -7.92 -6.95
CA GLY A 19 -2.76 -8.46 -7.75
C GLY A 19 -1.49 -7.61 -7.71
N ILE A 20 -1.23 -6.96 -6.59
CA ILE A 20 -0.09 -6.07 -6.40
C ILE A 20 0.98 -6.76 -5.59
N GLU A 21 2.05 -7.16 -6.28
CA GLU A 21 3.20 -7.82 -5.66
C GLU A 21 4.28 -6.80 -5.28
N ASN A 22 4.71 -5.95 -6.22
CA ASN A 22 5.85 -5.05 -6.02
C ASN A 22 5.66 -3.64 -6.61
N GLU A 23 4.57 -3.40 -7.34
CA GLU A 23 4.28 -2.11 -7.95
C GLU A 23 2.80 -1.71 -7.80
N ILE A 24 2.56 -0.50 -7.29
CA ILE A 24 1.22 0.03 -7.08
C ILE A 24 1.09 1.39 -7.74
N THR A 25 -0.09 1.71 -8.28
CA THR A 25 -0.37 3.10 -8.67
C THR A 25 -0.94 3.88 -7.52
N CYS A 26 -0.63 5.17 -7.40
CA CYS A 26 -1.18 6.01 -6.33
C CYS A 26 -2.74 5.99 -6.33
N ALA A 27 -3.36 5.89 -7.50
CA ALA A 27 -4.81 5.71 -7.64
C ALA A 27 -5.29 4.36 -7.08
N LYS A 28 -4.58 3.25 -7.35
CA LYS A 28 -4.88 1.94 -6.76
C LYS A 28 -4.66 1.94 -5.25
N ALA A 29 -3.58 2.56 -4.76
CA ALA A 29 -3.29 2.69 -3.33
C ALA A 29 -4.44 3.40 -2.59
N GLN A 30 -4.90 4.54 -3.11
CA GLN A 30 -6.06 5.22 -2.53
C GLN A 30 -7.36 4.42 -2.66
N GLY A 31 -7.56 3.71 -3.77
CA GLY A 31 -8.71 2.82 -3.94
C GLY A 31 -8.74 1.70 -2.90
N ILE A 32 -7.58 1.09 -2.64
CA ILE A 32 -7.39 0.08 -1.60
C ILE A 32 -7.67 0.68 -0.21
N CYS A 33 -7.09 1.83 0.11
CA CYS A 33 -7.36 2.52 1.38
C CYS A 33 -8.86 2.74 1.61
N LYS A 34 -9.59 3.20 0.59
CA LYS A 34 -11.04 3.43 0.70
C LYS A 34 -11.85 2.14 0.78
N LYS A 35 -11.43 1.09 0.06
CA LYS A 35 -12.15 -0.18 -0.03
C LYS A 35 -12.00 -1.03 1.24
N TYR A 36 -10.83 -0.98 1.86
CA TYR A 36 -10.48 -1.77 3.03
C TYR A 36 -10.41 -0.95 4.33
N ASP A 37 -10.80 0.34 4.27
CA ASP A 37 -10.73 1.30 5.38
C ASP A 37 -9.32 1.36 6.03
N ILE A 38 -8.29 1.33 5.18
CA ILE A 38 -6.89 1.36 5.60
C ILE A 38 -6.38 2.80 5.55
N ASP A 39 -5.68 3.22 6.60
CA ASP A 39 -5.04 4.53 6.61
C ASP A 39 -3.98 4.66 5.51
N PRO A 40 -4.06 5.66 4.62
CA PRO A 40 -3.10 5.85 3.54
C PRO A 40 -1.69 6.16 4.04
N SER A 41 -1.54 6.72 5.24
CA SER A 41 -0.23 6.94 5.87
C SER A 41 0.40 5.60 6.25
N SER A 42 -0.37 4.70 6.87
CA SER A 42 0.09 3.33 7.15
C SER A 42 0.42 2.56 5.88
N LEU A 43 -0.40 2.68 4.83
CA LEU A 43 -0.11 2.09 3.52
C LEU A 43 1.19 2.64 2.93
N GLY A 44 1.43 3.95 3.02
CA GLY A 44 2.65 4.59 2.54
C GLY A 44 3.90 4.11 3.28
N VAL A 45 3.84 4.02 4.61
CA VAL A 45 4.92 3.48 5.45
C VAL A 45 5.20 2.01 5.11
N TYR A 46 4.14 1.21 4.95
CA TYR A 46 4.26 -0.19 4.53
C TYR A 46 4.91 -0.33 3.16
N CYS A 47 4.43 0.42 2.16
CA CYS A 47 5.01 0.43 0.82
C CYS A 47 6.49 0.83 0.84
N SER A 48 6.85 1.81 1.67
CA SER A 48 8.24 2.26 1.84
C SER A 48 9.11 1.19 2.51
N SER A 49 8.58 0.49 3.52
CA SER A 49 9.29 -0.59 4.22
C SER A 49 9.47 -1.84 3.34
N MET A 50 8.49 -2.13 2.49
CA MET A 50 8.48 -3.27 1.58
C MET A 50 9.12 -2.97 0.22
N HIS A 51 9.66 -1.77 0.02
CA HIS A 51 10.22 -1.30 -1.26
C HIS A 51 9.25 -1.45 -2.46
N ILE A 52 7.95 -1.29 -2.23
CA ILE A 52 6.92 -1.34 -3.26
C ILE A 52 7.01 -0.06 -4.10
N LYS A 53 7.19 -0.20 -5.42
CA LYS A 53 7.32 0.94 -6.33
C LYS A 53 5.97 1.58 -6.61
N ILE A 54 5.79 2.82 -6.16
CA ILE A 54 4.60 3.61 -6.52
C ILE A 54 4.80 4.22 -7.92
N ARG A 55 4.07 3.71 -8.91
CA ARG A 55 4.08 4.21 -10.30
C ARG A 55 2.90 5.14 -10.55
N ARG A 56 3.01 6.08 -11.49
CA ARG A 56 1.92 7.03 -11.86
C ARG A 56 1.28 7.70 -10.62
N CYS A 57 2.07 8.44 -9.85
CA CYS A 57 1.50 9.31 -8.83
C CYS A 57 0.72 10.45 -9.50
N MET A 58 -0.59 10.55 -9.23
CA MET A 58 -1.46 11.58 -9.84
C MET A 58 -0.99 13.01 -9.57
N PHE A 59 -0.22 13.22 -8.50
CA PHE A 59 0.34 14.52 -8.15
C PHE A 59 1.75 14.77 -8.73
N GLY A 60 2.31 13.83 -9.50
CA GLY A 60 3.66 13.96 -10.05
C GLY A 60 4.78 13.96 -8.99
N CYS A 61 4.47 13.65 -7.73
CA CYS A 61 5.42 13.70 -6.60
C CYS A 61 6.50 12.62 -6.61
N PHE A 62 6.35 11.56 -7.42
CA PHE A 62 7.37 10.52 -7.58
C PHE A 62 7.92 10.62 -9.01
N LYS A 63 9.05 11.30 -9.16
CA LYS A 63 9.94 11.25 -10.33
C LYS A 63 11.10 10.33 -10.01
#